data_AF-A0A968MWT6-F1
#
_entry.id   AF-A0A968MWT6-F1
#
_cell.length_a   1.000
_cell.length_b   1.000
_cell.length_c   1.000
_cell.angle_alpha   90.00
_cell.angle_beta   90.00
_cell.angle_gamma   90.00
#
_symmetry.space_group_name_H-M   'P 1'
#
loop_
_entity.id
_entity.type
_entity.pdbx_description
1 polymer ?
#
loop_
_entity_poly.entity_id
_entity_poly.type
_entity_poly.pdbx_seq_one_letter_code
_entity_poly.pdbx_strand_id
1 'polypeptide(L)' 'MPVSFSYFTSLSINSLKWEKPETKLDFWNRASYVHQLLVARKFNERFSLEINPTFVHRNMV' A
#
# COMPACT_ATOMS: atom_id res chain seq x y z
N MET A 1 16.74 22.11 -1.69
CA MET A 1 16.42 20.99 -2.59
C MET A 1 15.02 21.22 -3.15
N PRO A 2 14.73 20.80 -4.40
CA PRO A 2 13.36 20.65 -4.87
C PRO A 2 12.60 19.63 -3.99
N VAL A 3 11.28 19.64 -4.05
CA VAL A 3 10.44 18.62 -3.39
C VAL A 3 10.67 17.28 -4.09
N SER A 4 10.94 16.23 -3.32
CA SER A 4 11.09 14.86 -3.80
C SER A 4 9.76 14.13 -3.70
N PHE A 5 9.40 13.40 -4.76
CA PHE A 5 8.21 12.58 -4.83
C PHE A 5 8.57 11.15 -5.18
N SER A 6 8.08 10.20 -4.41
CA SER A 6 8.13 8.77 -4.73
C SER A 6 6.75 8.17 -4.54
N TYR A 7 6.32 7.32 -5.48
CA TYR A 7 5.07 6.60 -5.37
C TYR A 7 5.36 5.11 -5.23
N PHE A 8 4.90 4.53 -4.12
CA PHE A 8 5.03 3.12 -3.82
C PHE A 8 3.67 2.44 -3.96
N THR A 9 3.68 1.28 -4.63
CA THR A 9 2.52 0.41 -4.76
C THR A 9 2.90 -1.01 -4.39
N SER A 10 2.02 -1.70 -3.70
CA SER A 10 2.19 -3.11 -3.34
C SER A 10 0.89 -3.86 -3.55
N LEU A 11 1.00 -5.11 -4.00
CA LEU A 11 -0.12 -6.04 -4.16
C LEU A 11 0.27 -7.37 -3.54
N SER A 12 -0.60 -7.88 -2.67
CA SER A 12 -0.43 -9.13 -1.95
C SER A 12 -1.63 -10.02 -2.20
N ILE A 13 -1.41 -11.31 -2.47
CA ILE A 13 -2.48 -12.27 -2.76
C ILE A 13 -2.45 -13.39 -1.71
N ASN A 14 -3.60 -13.69 -1.13
CA ASN A 14 -3.77 -14.84 -0.25
C ASN A 14 -3.99 -16.13 -1.06
N SER A 15 -2.97 -16.99 -1.07
CA SER A 15 -2.97 -18.30 -1.76
C SER A 15 -3.43 -19.47 -0.89
N LEU A 16 -3.84 -19.24 0.37
CA LEU A 16 -4.31 -20.29 1.25
C LEU A 16 -5.62 -20.91 0.72
N LYS A 17 -5.76 -22.22 0.96
CA LYS A 17 -6.96 -22.98 0.60
C LYS A 17 -8.16 -22.39 1.35
N TRP A 18 -9.25 -22.17 0.62
CA TRP A 18 -10.49 -21.67 1.21
C TRP A 18 -11.13 -22.73 2.12
N GLU A 19 -11.56 -22.32 3.31
CA GLU A 19 -12.14 -23.24 4.30
C GLU A 19 -13.59 -23.63 3.98
N LYS A 20 -14.34 -22.83 3.21
CA LYS A 20 -15.75 -23.06 2.87
C LYS A 20 -15.96 -23.41 1.39
N PRO A 21 -15.79 -24.68 0.98
CA PRO A 21 -15.83 -25.10 -0.43
C PRO A 21 -17.17 -24.83 -1.14
N GLU A 22 -18.25 -24.63 -0.40
CA GLU A 22 -19.58 -24.31 -0.93
C GLU A 22 -19.79 -22.83 -1.30
N THR A 23 -18.87 -21.93 -0.94
CA THR A 23 -18.90 -20.54 -1.41
C THR A 23 -17.73 -20.29 -2.37
N LYS A 24 -18.03 -19.89 -3.61
CA LYS A 24 -17.00 -19.43 -4.54
C LYS A 24 -16.44 -18.10 -4.02
N LEU A 25 -15.13 -18.05 -3.79
CA LEU A 25 -14.43 -16.81 -3.44
C LEU A 25 -13.81 -16.22 -4.70
N ASP A 26 -14.20 -14.99 -5.04
CA ASP A 26 -13.61 -14.27 -6.16
C ASP A 26 -12.14 -13.93 -5.90
N PHE A 27 -11.35 -13.89 -6.98
CA PHE A 27 -9.91 -13.60 -6.92
C PHE A 27 -9.60 -12.27 -6.24
N TRP A 28 -10.39 -11.23 -6.53
CA TRP A 28 -10.20 -9.90 -5.95
C TRP A 28 -10.38 -9.88 -4.44
N ASN A 29 -11.20 -10.77 -3.89
CA ASN A 29 -11.36 -10.90 -2.44
C ASN A 29 -10.08 -11.43 -1.77
N ARG A 30 -9.16 -12.05 -2.51
CA ARG A 30 -7.86 -12.54 -2.01
C ARG A 30 -6.75 -11.52 -2.17
N ALA A 31 -6.95 -10.47 -2.95
CA ALA A 31 -5.94 -9.47 -3.23
C ALA A 31 -6.06 -8.30 -2.25
N SER A 32 -4.96 -7.92 -1.62
CA SER A 32 -4.85 -6.68 -0.84
C SER A 32 -3.83 -5.77 -1.52
N TYR A 33 -4.05 -4.46 -1.45
CA TYR A 33 -3.15 -3.50 -2.10
C TYR A 33 -2.87 -2.29 -1.21
N VAL A 34 -1.70 -1.70 -1.43
CA VAL A 34 -1.22 -0.51 -0.72
C VAL A 34 -0.77 0.51 -1.73
N HIS A 35 -1.19 1.75 -1.53
CA HIS A 35 -0.70 2.92 -2.25
C HIS A 35 -0.11 3.89 -1.24
N GLN A 36 1.16 4.23 -1.39
CA GLN A 36 1.86 5.15 -0.52
C GLN A 36 2.54 6.22 -1.36
N LEU A 37 2.25 7.49 -1.05
CA LEU A 37 2.92 8.61 -1.68
C LEU A 37 3.90 9.20 -0.67
N LEU A 38 5.18 9.19 -1.01
CA LEU A 38 6.23 9.77 -0.19
C LEU A 38 6.57 11.14 -0.75
N VAL A 39 6.39 12.16 0.09
CA VAL A 39 6.67 13.56 -0.27
C VAL A 39 7.68 14.11 0.72
N ALA A 40 8.89 14.41 0.25
CA ALA A 40 9.97 14.87 1.09
C ALA A 40 10.53 16.22 0.62
N ARG A 41 10.98 17.05 1.57
CA ARG A 41 11.67 18.31 1.26
C ARG A 41 12.72 18.61 2.32
N LYS A 42 13.96 18.88 1.87
CA LYS A 42 14.97 19.55 2.68
C LYS A 42 14.79 21.07 2.57
N PHE A 43 14.48 21.73 3.68
CA PHE A 43 14.29 23.17 3.75
C PHE A 43 15.61 23.92 3.93
N ASN A 44 16.54 23.37 4.72
CA ASN A 44 17.88 23.90 4.94
C ASN A 44 18.82 22.79 5.43
N GLU A 45 20.08 23.11 5.75
CA GLU A 45 21.08 22.14 6.21
C GLU A 45 20.73 21.41 7.52
N ARG A 46 19.81 21.96 8.31
CA ARG A 46 19.44 21.45 9.65
C ARG A 46 18.01 20.90 9.72
N PHE A 47 17.18 21.11 8.69
CA PHE A 47 15.78 20.71 8.70
C PHE A 47 15.32 20.12 7.37
N SER A 48 14.75 18.91 7.49
CA SER A 48 14.05 18.18 6.43
C SER A 48 12.75 17.61 6.98
N LEU A 49 11.72 17.55 6.13
CA LEU A 49 10.44 16.95 6.46
C LEU A 49 10.07 15.94 5.37
N GLU A 50 9.44 14.85 5.79
CA GLU A 50 8.82 13.86 4.90
C GLU A 50 7.44 13.51 5.44
N ILE A 51 6.45 13.42 4.54
CA ILE A 51 5.12 12.91 4.82
C ILE A 51 4.81 11.73 3.91
N ASN A 52 4.09 10.76 4.46
CA ASN A 52 3.85 9.46 3.83
C ASN A 52 2.37 9.06 3.89
N PRO A 53 1.44 9.82 3.27
CA PRO A 53 0.05 9.39 3.14
C PRO A 53 -0.01 7.99 2.53
N THR A 54 -0.61 7.07 3.29
CA THR A 54 -0.69 5.66 2.96
C THR A 54 -2.14 5.22 2.93
N PHE A 55 -2.59 4.69 1.80
CA PHE A 55 -3.88 4.07 1.63
C PHE A 55 -3.70 2.55 1.57
N VAL A 56 -4.36 1.84 2.49
CA VAL A 56 -4.31 0.38 2.59
C VAL A 56 -5.70 -0.17 2.38
N HIS A 57 -5.85 -1.04 1.38
CA HIS A 57 -7.06 -1.80 1.16
C HIS A 57 -6.79 -3.28 1.42
N ARG A 58 -7.51 -3.85 2.39
CA ARG A 58 -7.44 -5.27 2.76
C ARG A 58 -8.76 -5.93 2.43
N ASN A 59 -8.73 -6.96 1.59
CA ASN A 59 -9.88 -7.80 1.33
C ASN A 59 -9.96 -8.98 2.32
N MET A 60 -11.09 -9.68 2.31
CA MET A 60 -11.38 -10.78 3.26
C MET A 60 -10.30 -11.87 3.21
N VAL A 61 -9.80 -12.25 4.40
CA VAL A 61 -8.95 -13.42 4.60
C VAL A 61 -9.75 -14.71 4.58
#